data_AF-A0AAW6M1W3-F1
#
_entry.id   AF-A0AAW6M1W3-F1
#
_cell.length_a   1.000
_cell.length_b   1.000
_cell.length_c   1.000
_cell.angle_alpha   90.00
_cell.angle_beta   90.00
_cell.angle_gamma   90.00
#
_symmetry.space_group_name_H-M   'P 1'
#
loop_
_entity.id
_entity.type
_entity.pdbx_description
1 polymer ?
#
loop_
_entity_poly.entity_id
_entity_poly.type
_entity_poly.pdbx_seq_one_letter_code
_entity_poly.pdbx_strand_id
1 'polypeptide(L)'
;MAATFAATALAGQAQEKTFSIIPEPVEITVTGQGEYLIQRNTVIRMSELTLALSATYLADYMERYLGIPLQVDLPKSGKSRKKLSSAVETILSKPSDQPCIILKNQKNGEIPGGYQLEITPVGGVRIEGNDEAGVFYGVQTLIQLLPTRAGVLPILPTLKIIDYPRFPYRGMHLDVVRHFFPVDFIKKYIDYLALHKLNYFHWHLTDDQAWRVEMKCRPELTEKGSIREGEIFGLYPGKYQPLPYGGYYTHEDVHEIVRYAAERHITVIPEMDIPGHCMAVLATYPQFSTTPNEPKKAALTWGIFNKFNNVLAPKPEVFDFLKDVFSELCDLFPGQYIHVGGDECAKRWWQESEETQQFMREHELKDEKALQSYFIHYVQKVVNAKGKTLIGWDEILEGGISEDCIVMNWRRPEFGKKAVRTNHRTIFTCSAWSYFNLKESRIQSEIGPRGPLSLEKVYEFQIVPDSLTTEQQELVWGAQGCLWTEYIPTTWKAEFAIFPRMSALAENVWSPLEKKDWINFTRKVEMQFERYELWGARYSEAFFRTQDIERKR
;
A
#
# COMPACT_ATOMS: atom_id res chain seq x y z
N MET A 1 -15.89 -59.37 46.82
CA MET A 1 -16.28 -57.99 46.42
C MET A 1 -15.00 -57.20 46.21
N ALA A 2 -14.60 -57.01 44.97
CA ALA A 2 -13.42 -56.27 44.59
C ALA A 2 -13.79 -54.78 44.40
N ALA A 3 -13.07 -53.88 45.06
CA ALA A 3 -13.21 -52.45 44.86
C ALA A 3 -12.24 -52.01 43.76
N THR A 4 -12.79 -51.58 42.62
CA THR A 4 -12.04 -51.02 41.50
C THR A 4 -11.92 -49.51 41.72
N PHE A 5 -10.71 -49.02 42.01
CA PHE A 5 -10.38 -47.61 41.94
C PHE A 5 -10.29 -47.20 40.47
N ALA A 6 -11.26 -46.42 39.99
CA ALA A 6 -11.18 -45.74 38.70
C ALA A 6 -10.42 -44.42 38.90
N ALA A 7 -9.17 -44.37 38.44
CA ALA A 7 -8.43 -43.13 38.29
C ALA A 7 -8.94 -42.40 37.04
N THR A 8 -9.69 -41.33 37.22
CA THR A 8 -10.03 -40.39 36.15
C THR A 8 -8.77 -39.58 35.82
N ALA A 9 -8.14 -39.90 34.69
CA ALA A 9 -7.12 -39.06 34.09
C ALA A 9 -7.77 -37.75 33.62
N LEU A 10 -7.54 -36.66 34.35
CA LEU A 10 -7.69 -35.30 33.84
C LEU A 10 -6.61 -35.10 32.76
N ALA A 11 -6.95 -35.45 31.53
CA ALA A 11 -6.22 -34.96 30.37
C ALA A 11 -6.41 -33.43 30.33
N GLY A 12 -5.43 -32.70 30.85
CA GLY A 12 -5.34 -31.27 30.64
C GLY A 12 -5.32 -31.03 29.13
N GLN A 13 -6.35 -30.36 28.61
CA GLN A 13 -6.28 -29.73 27.30
C GLN A 13 -5.11 -28.73 27.38
N ALA A 14 -3.98 -29.10 26.78
CA ALA A 14 -2.92 -28.13 26.52
C ALA A 14 -3.57 -27.02 25.70
N GLN A 15 -3.71 -25.84 26.29
CA GLN A 15 -4.21 -24.68 25.60
C GLN A 15 -3.24 -24.42 24.45
N GLU A 16 -3.71 -24.64 23.22
CA GLU A 16 -2.92 -24.47 22.01
C GLU A 16 -2.32 -23.06 22.03
N LYS A 17 -0.98 -22.95 21.97
CA LYS A 17 -0.29 -21.66 22.09
C LYS A 17 -0.59 -20.85 20.84
N THR A 18 -1.58 -19.97 20.91
CA THR A 18 -2.03 -19.15 19.78
C THR A 18 -1.09 -17.96 19.55
N PHE A 19 -0.65 -17.77 18.32
CA PHE A 19 0.23 -16.68 17.90
C PHE A 19 -0.58 -15.58 17.18
N SER A 20 -0.47 -14.32 17.63
CA SER A 20 -1.25 -13.23 17.06
C SER A 20 -0.54 -12.53 15.90
N ILE A 21 -0.28 -13.25 14.81
CA ILE A 21 0.39 -12.72 13.61
C ILE A 21 -0.65 -12.36 12.55
N ILE A 22 -0.65 -11.12 12.08
CA ILE A 22 -1.44 -10.65 10.94
C ILE A 22 -0.49 -10.03 9.91
N PRO A 23 -0.44 -10.51 8.66
CA PRO A 23 -1.22 -11.62 8.09
C PRO A 23 -0.94 -13.01 8.68
N GLU A 24 -1.94 -13.91 8.67
CA GLU A 24 -1.76 -15.34 9.00
C GLU A 24 -0.69 -16.00 8.13
N PRO A 25 0.38 -16.59 8.71
CA PRO A 25 1.40 -17.30 7.95
C PRO A 25 0.89 -18.58 7.29
N VAL A 26 1.56 -19.01 6.22
CA VAL A 26 1.27 -20.29 5.55
C VAL A 26 1.36 -21.48 6.51
N GLU A 27 2.39 -21.53 7.37
CA GLU A 27 2.54 -22.60 8.37
C GLU A 27 3.24 -22.07 9.62
N ILE A 28 2.76 -22.49 10.79
CA ILE A 28 3.42 -22.28 12.09
C ILE A 28 3.45 -23.63 12.81
N THR A 29 4.63 -24.06 13.25
CA THR A 29 4.83 -25.32 13.96
C THR A 29 5.63 -25.07 15.24
N VAL A 30 5.10 -25.52 16.39
CA VAL A 30 5.88 -25.57 17.64
C VAL A 30 6.78 -26.81 17.58
N THR A 31 8.09 -26.61 17.42
CA THR A 31 9.05 -27.68 17.11
C THR A 31 9.73 -28.30 18.33
N GLY A 32 9.48 -27.78 19.53
CA GLY A 32 10.06 -28.31 20.75
C GLY A 32 9.64 -27.56 22.02
N GLN A 33 10.21 -27.99 23.14
CA GLN A 33 10.09 -27.31 24.43
C GLN A 33 11.25 -26.33 24.61
N GLY A 34 11.00 -25.22 25.30
CA GLY A 34 12.01 -24.21 25.59
C GLY A 34 11.76 -22.87 24.88
N GLU A 35 12.50 -21.87 25.33
CA GLU A 35 12.31 -20.48 24.94
C GLU A 35 13.67 -19.81 24.67
N TYR A 36 13.65 -18.78 23.83
CA TYR A 36 14.79 -17.94 23.54
C TYR A 36 14.50 -16.49 23.98
N LEU A 37 15.38 -15.94 24.81
CA LEU A 37 15.32 -14.54 25.24
C LEU A 37 16.19 -13.68 24.34
N ILE A 38 15.58 -12.72 23.64
CA ILE A 38 16.33 -11.63 23.01
C ILE A 38 16.70 -10.63 24.10
N GLN A 39 17.98 -10.30 24.22
CA GLN A 39 18.48 -9.44 25.28
C GLN A 39 19.30 -8.29 24.71
N ARG A 40 19.64 -7.33 25.58
CA ARG A 40 20.47 -6.20 25.19
C ARG A 40 21.79 -6.71 24.60
N ASN A 41 22.22 -6.11 23.50
CA ASN A 41 23.39 -6.51 22.73
C ASN A 41 23.32 -7.89 22.08
N THR A 42 22.15 -8.54 22.00
CA THR A 42 21.98 -9.69 21.10
C THR A 42 22.42 -9.27 19.69
N VAL A 43 23.30 -10.07 19.09
CA VAL A 43 23.95 -9.75 17.82
C VAL A 43 23.05 -10.17 16.65
N ILE A 44 22.89 -9.30 15.66
CA ILE A 44 22.31 -9.60 14.36
C ILE A 44 23.47 -9.84 13.38
N ARG A 45 23.52 -11.05 12.82
CA ARG A 45 24.44 -11.45 11.75
C ARG A 45 23.67 -11.57 10.45
N MET A 46 24.33 -11.27 9.34
CA MET A 46 23.72 -11.28 8.01
C MET A 46 24.58 -12.02 6.99
N SER A 47 23.93 -12.67 6.02
CA SER A 47 24.61 -13.40 4.94
C SER A 47 25.25 -12.51 3.86
N GLU A 48 24.89 -11.22 3.82
CA GLU A 48 25.47 -10.24 2.91
C GLU A 48 25.10 -8.81 3.33
N LEU A 49 25.83 -7.82 2.79
CA LEU A 49 25.68 -6.41 3.17
C LEU A 49 24.36 -5.78 2.72
N THR A 50 23.69 -6.31 1.69
CA THR A 50 22.39 -5.78 1.26
C THR A 50 21.31 -5.99 2.32
N LEU A 51 21.46 -6.98 3.20
CA LEU A 51 20.59 -7.22 4.35
C LEU A 51 20.86 -6.29 5.54
N ALA A 52 21.84 -5.39 5.45
CA ALA A 52 22.12 -4.43 6.52
C ALA A 52 20.90 -3.53 6.81
N LEU A 53 20.12 -3.18 5.78
CA LEU A 53 18.90 -2.39 5.95
C LEU A 53 17.86 -3.12 6.80
N SER A 54 17.61 -4.40 6.54
CA SER A 54 16.71 -5.25 7.35
C SER A 54 17.22 -5.46 8.77
N ALA A 55 18.54 -5.61 8.95
CA ALA A 55 19.15 -5.73 10.27
C ALA A 55 19.02 -4.44 11.10
N THR A 56 19.31 -3.29 10.48
CA THR A 56 19.14 -1.97 11.11
C THR A 56 17.68 -1.68 11.40
N TYR A 57 16.76 -2.01 10.50
CA TYR A 57 15.32 -1.86 10.75
C TYR A 57 14.87 -2.61 12.02
N LEU A 58 15.31 -3.85 12.20
CA LEU A 58 15.01 -4.63 13.40
C LEU A 58 15.65 -4.01 14.66
N ALA A 59 16.91 -3.60 14.57
CA ALA A 59 17.61 -2.98 15.70
C ALA A 59 16.92 -1.67 16.13
N ASP A 60 16.56 -0.81 15.17
CA ASP A 60 15.85 0.44 15.40
C ASP A 60 14.47 0.20 16.02
N TYR A 61 13.74 -0.83 15.57
CA TYR A 61 12.45 -1.21 16.15
C TYR A 61 12.61 -1.60 17.63
N MET A 62 13.58 -2.46 17.93
CA MET A 62 13.83 -2.97 19.29
C MET A 62 14.27 -1.85 20.24
N GLU A 63 15.12 -0.93 19.77
CA GLU A 63 15.54 0.23 20.56
C GLU A 63 14.37 1.20 20.77
N ARG A 64 13.67 1.58 19.70
CA ARG A 64 12.60 2.59 19.73
C ARG A 64 11.41 2.16 20.59
N TYR A 65 10.93 0.94 20.43
CA TYR A 65 9.67 0.50 21.04
C TYR A 65 9.86 -0.33 22.31
N LEU A 66 10.97 -1.05 22.45
CA LEU A 66 11.21 -1.93 23.60
C LEU A 66 12.34 -1.44 24.51
N GLY A 67 13.17 -0.49 24.06
CA GLY A 67 14.34 -0.03 24.81
C GLY A 67 15.45 -1.08 24.89
N ILE A 68 15.50 -2.03 23.95
CA ILE A 68 16.46 -3.14 23.92
C ILE A 68 17.38 -2.94 22.71
N PRO A 69 18.51 -2.23 22.85
CA PRO A 69 19.42 -2.04 21.72
C PRO A 69 20.10 -3.36 21.34
N LEU A 70 20.06 -3.67 20.04
CA LEU A 70 20.74 -4.81 19.42
C LEU A 70 22.06 -4.38 18.79
N GLN A 71 22.97 -5.33 18.56
CA GLN A 71 24.23 -5.07 17.86
C GLN A 71 24.17 -5.62 16.44
N VAL A 72 24.33 -4.76 15.43
CA VAL A 72 24.44 -5.18 14.04
C VAL A 72 25.90 -5.47 13.72
N ASP A 73 26.23 -6.74 13.43
CA ASP A 73 27.59 -7.13 13.03
C ASP A 73 27.78 -6.85 11.53
N LEU A 74 28.37 -5.68 11.23
CA LEU A 74 28.72 -5.30 9.87
C LEU A 74 30.07 -5.95 9.49
N PRO A 75 30.15 -6.70 8.37
CA PRO A 75 31.40 -7.20 7.84
C PRO A 75 32.42 -6.06 7.65
N LYS A 76 33.63 -6.17 8.24
CA LYS A 76 34.69 -5.15 8.12
C LYS A 76 35.06 -4.90 6.63
N SER A 77 34.92 -3.63 6.20
CA SER A 77 35.07 -3.05 4.84
C SER A 77 36.39 -3.32 4.06
N GLY A 78 37.33 -4.10 4.58
CA GLY A 78 38.68 -4.23 3.99
C GLY A 78 38.95 -5.43 3.07
N LYS A 79 37.94 -6.22 2.67
CA LYS A 79 38.19 -7.50 1.95
C LYS A 79 37.42 -7.59 0.63
N SER A 80 38.14 -7.97 -0.44
CA SER A 80 37.61 -8.31 -1.77
C SER A 80 36.31 -9.12 -1.72
N ARG A 81 35.39 -8.90 -2.68
CA ARG A 81 34.05 -9.53 -2.77
C ARG A 81 34.06 -11.06 -2.57
N LYS A 82 35.09 -11.76 -3.07
CA LYS A 82 35.29 -13.23 -2.85
C LYS A 82 35.72 -13.60 -1.42
N LYS A 83 36.47 -12.72 -0.73
CA LYS A 83 36.81 -12.89 0.69
C LYS A 83 35.66 -12.48 1.61
N LEU A 84 34.76 -11.61 1.15
CA LEU A 84 33.57 -11.19 1.89
C LEU A 84 32.54 -12.32 1.97
N SER A 85 32.25 -13.01 0.86
CA SER A 85 31.36 -14.19 0.86
C SER A 85 31.89 -15.32 1.77
N SER A 86 33.18 -15.63 1.67
CA SER A 86 33.84 -16.60 2.55
C SER A 86 33.85 -16.17 4.03
N ALA A 87 34.05 -14.88 4.32
CA ALA A 87 33.99 -14.36 5.68
C ALA A 87 32.58 -14.44 6.27
N VAL A 88 31.56 -14.17 5.46
CA VAL A 88 30.16 -14.23 5.89
C VAL A 88 29.68 -15.67 6.07
N GLU A 89 30.04 -16.59 5.16
CA GLU A 89 29.84 -18.03 5.37
C GLU A 89 30.54 -18.51 6.64
N THR A 90 31.76 -18.01 6.92
CA THR A 90 32.50 -18.32 8.15
C THR A 90 31.84 -17.74 9.41
N ILE A 91 31.18 -16.58 9.32
CA ILE A 91 30.43 -15.94 10.43
C ILE A 91 29.15 -16.72 10.75
N LEU A 92 28.48 -17.24 9.71
CA LEU A 92 27.29 -18.08 9.83
C LEU A 92 27.63 -19.52 10.27
N SER A 93 28.84 -20.02 9.97
CA SER A 93 29.28 -21.37 10.31
C SER A 93 30.05 -21.48 11.62
N LYS A 94 30.49 -20.36 12.21
CA LYS A 94 31.08 -20.37 13.56
C LYS A 94 29.96 -20.51 14.58
N PRO A 95 29.86 -21.63 15.32
CA PRO A 95 29.01 -21.68 16.50
C PRO A 95 29.44 -20.53 17.40
N SER A 96 28.51 -19.61 17.62
CA SER A 96 28.66 -18.57 18.62
C SER A 96 28.46 -19.24 19.98
N ASP A 97 29.32 -18.96 20.95
CA ASP A 97 29.08 -19.40 22.35
C ASP A 97 27.78 -18.79 22.93
N GLN A 98 27.19 -17.79 22.25
CA GLN A 98 25.91 -17.19 22.59
C GLN A 98 24.91 -17.23 21.41
N PRO A 99 23.64 -17.56 21.64
CA PRO A 99 22.63 -17.52 20.57
C PRO A 99 22.49 -16.10 19.98
N CYS A 100 22.16 -16.00 18.69
CA CYS A 100 22.13 -14.74 17.95
C CYS A 100 20.92 -14.67 17.00
N ILE A 101 20.76 -13.56 16.30
CA ILE A 101 19.77 -13.41 15.21
C ILE A 101 20.53 -13.51 13.89
N ILE A 102 20.11 -14.43 13.03
CA ILE A 102 20.73 -14.69 11.73
C ILE A 102 19.76 -14.32 10.61
N LEU A 103 20.19 -13.43 9.72
CA LEU A 103 19.48 -13.07 8.49
C LEU A 103 20.21 -13.68 7.30
N LYS A 104 19.54 -14.51 6.51
CA LYS A 104 20.13 -15.17 5.35
C LYS A 104 19.25 -15.02 4.11
N ASN A 105 19.83 -14.47 3.05
CA ASN A 105 19.26 -14.53 1.72
C ASN A 105 19.71 -15.82 1.04
N GLN A 106 18.78 -16.73 0.75
CA GLN A 106 19.08 -18.01 0.12
C GLN A 106 19.34 -17.87 -1.38
N LYS A 107 18.74 -16.88 -2.06
CA LYS A 107 18.82 -16.70 -3.53
C LYS A 107 18.45 -17.98 -4.29
N ASN A 108 17.43 -18.68 -3.80
CA ASN A 108 17.05 -20.01 -4.28
C ASN A 108 16.11 -19.97 -5.50
N GLY A 109 15.57 -18.79 -5.85
CA GLY A 109 14.65 -18.63 -6.99
C GLY A 109 13.26 -19.22 -6.76
N GLU A 110 12.93 -19.56 -5.52
CA GLU A 110 11.57 -19.95 -5.11
C GLU A 110 10.65 -18.71 -5.08
N ILE A 111 9.46 -18.83 -4.48
CA ILE A 111 8.45 -17.76 -4.45
C ILE A 111 9.07 -16.45 -3.90
N PRO A 112 9.08 -15.35 -4.67
CA PRO A 112 9.62 -14.06 -4.21
C PRO A 112 8.92 -13.55 -2.95
N GLY A 113 9.70 -13.01 -2.01
CA GLY A 113 9.18 -12.63 -0.69
C GLY A 113 8.87 -13.79 0.27
N GLY A 114 9.08 -15.04 -0.14
CA GLY A 114 8.97 -16.21 0.74
C GLY A 114 10.12 -16.30 1.75
N TYR A 115 9.85 -16.84 2.94
CA TYR A 115 10.85 -17.02 3.98
C TYR A 115 10.53 -18.18 4.92
N GLN A 116 11.57 -18.62 5.65
CA GLN A 116 11.46 -19.48 6.82
C GLN A 116 12.03 -18.76 8.04
N LEU A 117 11.32 -18.83 9.16
CA LEU A 117 11.76 -18.32 10.45
C LEU A 117 11.82 -19.48 11.44
N GLU A 118 12.98 -19.68 12.06
CA GLU A 118 13.19 -20.72 13.07
C GLU A 118 13.72 -20.08 14.36
N ILE A 119 13.15 -20.49 15.49
CA ILE A 119 13.57 -20.06 16.83
C ILE A 119 13.91 -21.31 17.63
N THR A 120 15.11 -21.35 18.20
CA THR A 120 15.54 -22.43 19.10
C THR A 120 16.25 -21.87 20.32
N PRO A 121 16.24 -22.58 21.48
CA PRO A 121 16.88 -22.07 22.70
C PRO A 121 18.40 -21.88 22.56
N VAL A 122 19.04 -22.74 21.77
CA VAL A 122 20.51 -22.76 21.59
C VAL A 122 20.94 -21.93 20.37
N GLY A 123 20.18 -22.00 19.27
CA GLY A 123 20.52 -21.32 18.01
C GLY A 123 20.05 -19.86 17.94
N GLY A 124 19.10 -19.46 18.78
CA GLY A 124 18.50 -18.12 18.74
C GLY A 124 17.44 -18.02 17.65
N VAL A 125 17.47 -16.94 16.86
CA VAL A 125 16.53 -16.71 15.75
C VAL A 125 17.27 -16.83 14.42
N ARG A 126 16.69 -17.55 13.46
CA ARG A 126 17.18 -17.65 12.09
C ARG A 126 16.06 -17.33 11.12
N ILE A 127 16.30 -16.34 10.27
CA ILE A 127 15.39 -15.92 9.19
C ILE A 127 16.09 -16.16 7.87
N GLU A 128 15.53 -17.05 7.06
CA GLU A 128 16.04 -17.36 5.72
C GLU A 128 14.99 -16.96 4.68
N GLY A 129 15.29 -15.94 3.87
CA GLY A 129 14.42 -15.51 2.78
C GLY A 129 14.85 -16.12 1.44
N ASN A 130 13.89 -16.35 0.56
CA ASN A 130 14.13 -16.74 -0.83
C ASN A 130 14.87 -15.64 -1.60
N ASP A 131 14.59 -14.39 -1.22
CA ASP A 131 15.25 -13.16 -1.65
C ASP A 131 15.39 -12.17 -0.46
N GLU A 132 15.91 -10.96 -0.72
CA GLU A 132 16.08 -9.92 0.31
C GLU A 132 14.74 -9.47 0.92
N ALA A 133 13.68 -9.40 0.11
CA ALA A 133 12.35 -9.02 0.57
C ALA A 133 11.76 -10.08 1.51
N GLY A 134 11.99 -11.37 1.24
CA GLY A 134 11.61 -12.47 2.11
C GLY A 134 12.28 -12.36 3.49
N VAL A 135 13.57 -12.03 3.53
CA VAL A 135 14.26 -11.75 4.80
C VAL A 135 13.58 -10.62 5.55
N PHE A 136 13.25 -9.52 4.86
CA PHE A 136 12.56 -8.39 5.46
C PHE A 136 11.16 -8.75 5.99
N TYR A 137 10.37 -9.53 5.25
CA TYR A 137 9.06 -10.00 5.72
C TYR A 137 9.17 -10.97 6.90
N GLY A 138 10.23 -11.80 6.96
CA GLY A 138 10.55 -12.58 8.14
C GLY A 138 10.88 -11.72 9.37
N VAL A 139 11.56 -10.59 9.18
CA VAL A 139 11.77 -9.59 10.23
C VAL A 139 10.44 -8.99 10.71
N GLN A 140 9.49 -8.70 9.81
CA GLN A 140 8.16 -8.22 10.21
C GLN A 140 7.40 -9.26 11.06
N THR A 141 7.51 -10.54 10.72
CA THR A 141 6.93 -11.62 11.53
C THR A 141 7.59 -11.75 12.89
N LEU A 142 8.93 -11.67 12.95
CA LEU A 142 9.65 -11.63 14.21
C LEU A 142 9.16 -10.47 15.08
N ILE A 143 8.99 -9.28 14.51
CA ILE A 143 8.47 -8.10 15.21
C ILE A 143 7.09 -8.38 15.84
N GLN A 144 6.20 -9.09 15.14
CA GLN A 144 4.89 -9.42 15.67
C GLN A 144 4.93 -10.50 16.78
N LEU A 145 6.00 -11.29 16.85
CA LEU A 145 6.24 -12.23 17.96
C LEU A 145 6.81 -11.54 19.21
N LEU A 146 7.29 -10.29 19.09
CA LEU A 146 7.80 -9.51 20.21
C LEU A 146 6.66 -9.01 21.12
N PRO A 147 6.98 -8.61 22.37
CA PRO A 147 6.04 -7.95 23.26
C PRO A 147 5.45 -6.67 22.66
N THR A 148 4.20 -6.39 23.02
CA THR A 148 3.45 -5.19 22.63
C THR A 148 3.64 -4.01 23.61
N ARG A 149 4.48 -4.18 24.64
CA ARG A 149 4.70 -3.19 25.70
C ARG A 149 6.18 -3.06 26.02
N ALA A 150 6.65 -1.82 26.18
CA ALA A 150 8.02 -1.53 26.62
C ALA A 150 8.27 -2.11 28.03
N GLY A 151 9.51 -2.56 28.28
CA GLY A 151 9.92 -3.14 29.58
C GLY A 151 9.51 -4.61 29.79
N VAL A 152 8.76 -5.21 28.87
CA VAL A 152 8.49 -6.66 28.86
C VAL A 152 9.62 -7.38 28.13
N LEU A 153 10.14 -8.45 28.74
CA LEU A 153 11.22 -9.24 28.14
C LEU A 153 10.72 -10.03 26.91
N PRO A 154 11.42 -9.97 25.77
CA PRO A 154 11.05 -10.69 24.55
C PRO A 154 11.48 -12.16 24.64
N ILE A 155 10.63 -12.96 25.27
CA ILE A 155 10.80 -14.41 25.42
C ILE A 155 10.00 -15.11 24.33
N LEU A 156 10.69 -15.78 23.41
CA LEU A 156 10.10 -16.39 22.22
C LEU A 156 10.09 -17.91 22.34
N PRO A 157 8.98 -18.61 22.01
CA PRO A 157 8.98 -20.06 22.06
C PRO A 157 9.76 -20.68 20.90
N THR A 158 10.17 -21.93 21.10
CA THR A 158 10.77 -22.76 20.06
C THR A 158 9.73 -23.07 18.97
N LEU A 159 9.94 -22.55 17.76
CA LEU A 159 8.98 -22.65 16.67
C LEU A 159 9.66 -22.55 15.30
N LYS A 160 8.95 -23.03 14.28
CA LYS A 160 9.26 -22.83 12.87
C LYS A 160 8.07 -22.22 12.14
N ILE A 161 8.31 -21.26 11.28
CA ILE A 161 7.33 -20.63 10.39
C ILE A 161 7.83 -20.78 8.96
N ILE A 162 6.94 -21.19 8.06
CA ILE A 162 7.13 -21.14 6.61
C ILE A 162 6.05 -20.20 6.08
N ASP A 163 6.44 -19.22 5.27
CA ASP A 163 5.50 -18.18 4.86
C ASP A 163 5.90 -17.54 3.52
N TYR A 164 4.91 -17.12 2.76
CA TYR A 164 5.07 -16.46 1.46
C TYR A 164 3.77 -15.76 1.06
N PRO A 165 3.84 -14.68 0.25
CA PRO A 165 2.64 -13.94 -0.13
C PRO A 165 1.79 -14.72 -1.14
N ARG A 166 0.47 -14.65 -0.99
CA ARG A 166 -0.51 -15.13 -1.98
C ARG A 166 -0.49 -14.33 -3.28
N PHE A 167 -0.34 -13.00 -3.19
CA PHE A 167 -0.34 -12.12 -4.37
C PHE A 167 0.98 -11.34 -4.52
N PRO A 168 1.50 -11.19 -5.76
CA PRO A 168 2.66 -10.34 -6.01
C PRO A 168 2.40 -8.85 -5.73
N TYR A 169 1.20 -8.34 -6.01
CA TYR A 169 0.82 -6.94 -5.74
C TYR A 169 0.01 -6.82 -4.45
N ARG A 170 0.53 -6.05 -3.48
CA ARG A 170 -0.09 -5.81 -2.17
C ARG A 170 0.00 -4.33 -1.87
N GLY A 171 -0.99 -3.56 -2.33
CA GLY A 171 -0.90 -2.11 -2.38
C GLY A 171 -1.72 -1.38 -1.32
N MET A 172 -1.31 -0.15 -1.03
CA MET A 172 -2.13 0.83 -0.34
C MET A 172 -2.00 2.19 -1.01
N HIS A 173 -3.12 2.85 -1.26
CA HIS A 173 -3.23 4.16 -1.87
C HIS A 173 -3.43 5.27 -0.83
N LEU A 174 -2.78 6.41 -1.06
CA LEU A 174 -2.99 7.65 -0.31
C LEU A 174 -3.21 8.83 -1.27
N ASP A 175 -4.39 9.44 -1.15
CA ASP A 175 -4.72 10.74 -1.74
C ASP A 175 -4.08 11.85 -0.91
N VAL A 176 -3.10 12.54 -1.51
CA VAL A 176 -2.46 13.72 -0.93
C VAL A 176 -2.90 15.02 -1.61
N VAL A 177 -3.88 14.95 -2.50
CA VAL A 177 -4.39 16.08 -3.26
C VAL A 177 -5.51 16.76 -2.50
N ARG A 178 -6.53 16.01 -2.11
CA ARG A 178 -7.70 16.57 -1.40
C ARG A 178 -7.23 17.21 -0.10
N HIS A 179 -6.35 16.52 0.63
CA HIS A 179 -5.56 17.12 1.71
C HIS A 179 -4.09 16.69 1.63
N PHE A 180 -3.18 17.65 1.83
CA PHE A 180 -1.74 17.46 1.82
C PHE A 180 -1.26 16.84 3.13
N PHE A 181 -0.27 15.95 3.05
CA PHE A 181 0.35 15.29 4.21
C PHE A 181 1.86 15.56 4.23
N PRO A 182 2.46 15.85 5.40
CA PRO A 182 3.89 16.13 5.47
C PRO A 182 4.72 14.87 5.18
N VAL A 183 5.94 15.05 4.67
CA VAL A 183 6.90 13.97 4.34
C VAL A 183 7.08 12.97 5.48
N ASP A 184 7.22 13.45 6.71
CA ASP A 184 7.37 12.59 7.89
C ASP A 184 6.16 11.67 8.12
N PHE A 185 4.95 12.13 7.79
CA PHE A 185 3.77 11.28 7.84
C PHE A 185 3.77 10.26 6.69
N ILE A 186 4.21 10.63 5.48
CA ILE A 186 4.33 9.67 4.37
C ILE A 186 5.30 8.54 4.74
N LYS A 187 6.44 8.86 5.35
CA LYS A 187 7.37 7.87 5.90
C LYS A 187 6.71 6.97 6.96
N LYS A 188 5.98 7.56 7.90
CA LYS A 188 5.22 6.81 8.92
C LYS A 188 4.16 5.89 8.29
N TYR A 189 3.48 6.36 7.24
CA TYR A 189 2.52 5.58 6.48
C TYR A 189 3.20 4.38 5.82
N ILE A 190 4.36 4.58 5.18
CA ILE A 190 5.18 3.50 4.61
C ILE A 190 5.62 2.49 5.68
N ASP A 191 5.97 2.93 6.89
CA ASP A 191 6.26 2.01 8.00
C ASP A 191 5.04 1.12 8.33
N TYR A 192 3.82 1.66 8.30
CA TYR A 192 2.60 0.87 8.49
C TYR A 192 2.40 -0.17 7.38
N LEU A 193 2.66 0.20 6.12
CA LEU A 193 2.62 -0.73 4.99
C LEU A 193 3.61 -1.88 5.21
N ALA A 194 4.84 -1.57 5.62
CA ALA A 194 5.89 -2.55 5.89
C ALA A 194 5.51 -3.51 7.02
N LEU A 195 4.99 -2.99 8.14
CA LEU A 195 4.52 -3.80 9.29
C LEU A 195 3.38 -4.76 8.92
N HIS A 196 2.65 -4.47 7.85
CA HIS A 196 1.57 -5.28 7.27
C HIS A 196 2.01 -6.09 6.03
N LYS A 197 3.30 -6.11 5.69
CA LYS A 197 3.89 -6.80 4.53
C LYS A 197 3.31 -6.37 3.16
N LEU A 198 2.80 -5.15 3.07
CA LEU A 198 2.42 -4.51 1.80
C LEU A 198 3.69 -4.05 1.07
N ASN A 199 3.67 -4.04 -0.27
CA ASN A 199 4.86 -3.79 -1.10
C ASN A 199 4.67 -2.71 -2.17
N TYR A 200 3.46 -2.13 -2.29
CA TYR A 200 3.22 -0.99 -3.16
C TYR A 200 2.59 0.16 -2.39
N PHE A 201 3.16 1.35 -2.56
CA PHE A 201 2.58 2.61 -2.12
C PHE A 201 2.09 3.36 -3.36
N HIS A 202 0.78 3.40 -3.57
CA HIS A 202 0.17 4.14 -4.66
C HIS A 202 -0.08 5.59 -4.20
N TRP A 203 0.63 6.53 -4.82
CA TRP A 203 0.68 7.91 -4.37
C TRP A 203 -0.07 8.82 -5.35
N HIS A 204 -1.27 9.23 -4.96
CA HIS A 204 -2.14 10.07 -5.79
C HIS A 204 -1.78 11.54 -5.63
N LEU A 205 -1.14 12.11 -6.65
CA LEU A 205 -0.41 13.38 -6.58
C LEU A 205 -1.12 14.55 -7.29
N THR A 206 -2.14 14.28 -8.11
CA THR A 206 -2.83 15.33 -8.87
C THR A 206 -4.33 15.04 -8.97
N ASP A 207 -5.15 16.08 -8.76
CA ASP A 207 -6.61 16.03 -8.92
C ASP A 207 -7.12 17.46 -9.14
N ASP A 208 -8.43 17.62 -9.20
CA ASP A 208 -9.10 18.90 -9.42
C ASP A 208 -8.75 19.97 -8.38
N GLN A 209 -8.51 19.56 -7.14
CA GLN A 209 -8.34 20.48 -6.02
C GLN A 209 -6.89 20.94 -5.84
N ALA A 210 -5.91 20.23 -6.41
CA ALA A 210 -4.51 20.67 -6.43
C ALA A 210 -3.57 19.76 -7.25
N TRP A 211 -2.42 20.33 -7.58
CA TRP A 211 -1.23 19.65 -8.08
C TRP A 211 -0.16 19.57 -6.98
N ARG A 212 0.36 18.37 -6.66
CA ARG A 212 1.18 18.14 -5.45
C ARG A 212 2.66 17.82 -5.69
N VAL A 213 3.15 17.73 -6.93
CA VAL A 213 4.54 17.34 -7.18
C VAL A 213 5.26 18.40 -8.00
N GLU A 214 6.45 18.82 -7.60
CA GLU A 214 7.24 19.75 -8.40
C GLU A 214 7.52 19.20 -9.80
N MET A 215 7.40 20.06 -10.82
CA MET A 215 7.74 19.77 -12.21
C MET A 215 8.65 20.88 -12.70
N LYS A 216 9.94 20.59 -12.89
CA LYS A 216 10.91 21.56 -13.40
C LYS A 216 10.59 21.96 -14.83
N CYS A 217 9.97 21.07 -15.61
CA CYS A 217 9.51 21.37 -16.97
C CYS A 217 8.32 22.34 -17.01
N ARG A 218 7.55 22.47 -15.90
CA ARG A 218 6.33 23.28 -15.79
C ARG A 218 6.17 23.86 -14.36
N PRO A 219 7.04 24.78 -13.91
CA PRO A 219 7.05 25.27 -12.53
C PRO A 219 5.72 25.89 -12.07
N GLU A 220 4.94 26.45 -13.00
CA GLU A 220 3.67 27.12 -12.70
C GLU A 220 2.63 26.16 -12.10
N LEU A 221 2.76 24.85 -12.34
CA LEU A 221 1.87 23.83 -11.77
C LEU A 221 1.92 23.80 -10.25
N THR A 222 3.09 23.96 -9.65
CA THR A 222 3.20 24.07 -8.19
C THR A 222 3.01 25.49 -7.70
N GLU A 223 3.48 26.51 -8.42
CA GLU A 223 3.30 27.91 -8.03
C GLU A 223 1.82 28.32 -7.94
N LYS A 224 0.97 27.81 -8.84
CA LYS A 224 -0.46 28.14 -8.91
C LYS A 224 -1.34 26.93 -8.59
N GLY A 225 -1.10 25.82 -9.27
CA GLY A 225 -1.95 24.63 -9.19
C GLY A 225 -1.91 23.91 -7.85
N SER A 226 -0.93 24.18 -6.97
CA SER A 226 -0.88 23.56 -5.64
C SER A 226 -1.80 24.22 -4.60
N ILE A 227 -2.45 25.34 -4.94
CA ILE A 227 -3.21 26.18 -4.01
C ILE A 227 -4.68 26.26 -4.43
N ARG A 228 -5.60 26.19 -3.47
CA ARG A 228 -7.02 26.50 -3.64
C ARG A 228 -7.46 27.59 -2.65
N GLU A 229 -8.47 28.37 -3.05
CA GLU A 229 -8.94 29.55 -2.29
C GLU A 229 -9.84 29.20 -1.08
N GLY A 230 -10.30 27.95 -1.01
CA GLY A 230 -11.19 27.48 0.03
C GLY A 230 -11.68 26.07 -0.23
N GLU A 231 -12.69 25.68 0.54
CA GLU A 231 -13.31 24.36 0.41
C GLU A 231 -14.74 24.36 0.99
N ILE A 232 -15.48 23.27 0.76
CA ILE A 232 -16.78 23.09 1.41
C ILE A 232 -16.63 22.63 2.86
N PHE A 233 -17.43 23.22 3.75
CA PHE A 233 -17.68 22.68 5.08
C PHE A 233 -18.86 21.71 5.05
N GLY A 234 -18.65 20.53 5.65
CA GLY A 234 -19.66 19.48 5.71
C GLY A 234 -19.71 18.62 4.44
N LEU A 235 -20.77 17.82 4.30
CA LEU A 235 -21.00 16.99 3.11
C LEU A 235 -21.54 17.82 1.95
N TYR A 236 -21.15 17.49 0.72
CA TYR A 236 -21.74 18.07 -0.49
C TYR A 236 -23.29 18.12 -0.42
N PRO A 237 -23.93 19.26 -0.80
CA PRO A 237 -23.34 20.44 -1.43
C PRO A 237 -22.55 21.36 -0.48
N GLY A 238 -22.62 21.12 0.84
CA GLY A 238 -21.86 21.82 1.86
C GLY A 238 -22.11 23.33 1.90
N LYS A 239 -21.32 24.04 2.69
CA LYS A 239 -21.21 25.50 2.64
C LYS A 239 -19.78 25.88 2.31
N TYR A 240 -19.58 26.61 1.22
CA TYR A 240 -18.24 27.10 0.87
C TYR A 240 -17.67 28.00 1.98
N GLN A 241 -16.38 27.82 2.27
CA GLN A 241 -15.61 28.62 3.22
C GLN A 241 -14.29 29.05 2.59
N PRO A 242 -13.95 30.36 2.61
CA PRO A 242 -12.62 30.83 2.26
C PRO A 242 -11.59 30.24 3.25
N LEU A 243 -10.66 29.46 2.71
CA LEU A 243 -9.62 28.79 3.47
C LEU A 243 -8.46 28.49 2.50
N PRO A 244 -7.56 29.44 2.25
CA PRO A 244 -6.40 29.21 1.41
C PRO A 244 -5.64 27.98 1.89
N TYR A 245 -5.51 26.98 1.02
CA TYR A 245 -4.92 25.69 1.34
C TYR A 245 -4.00 25.25 0.20
N GLY A 246 -2.82 24.72 0.53
CA GLY A 246 -1.88 24.26 -0.47
C GLY A 246 -0.72 23.45 0.10
N GLY A 247 0.30 23.24 -0.74
CA GLY A 247 1.47 22.41 -0.44
C GLY A 247 1.77 21.47 -1.60
N TYR A 248 3.05 21.18 -1.81
CA TYR A 248 3.55 20.24 -2.81
C TYR A 248 4.86 19.61 -2.31
N TYR A 249 5.28 18.52 -2.94
CA TYR A 249 6.53 17.82 -2.69
C TYR A 249 7.56 18.27 -3.74
N THR A 250 8.73 18.66 -3.27
CA THR A 250 9.90 18.93 -4.12
C THR A 250 10.48 17.63 -4.67
N HIS A 251 11.38 17.72 -5.66
CA HIS A 251 12.14 16.54 -6.10
C HIS A 251 12.91 15.89 -4.95
N GLU A 252 13.48 16.68 -4.04
CA GLU A 252 14.20 16.19 -2.85
C GLU A 252 13.27 15.38 -1.93
N ASP A 253 12.06 15.88 -1.66
CA ASP A 253 11.06 15.17 -0.86
C ASP A 253 10.69 13.83 -1.51
N VAL A 254 10.47 13.82 -2.83
CA VAL A 254 10.13 12.60 -3.59
C VAL A 254 11.28 11.60 -3.54
N HIS A 255 12.52 12.02 -3.80
CA HIS A 255 13.69 11.15 -3.71
C HIS A 255 13.87 10.58 -2.30
N GLU A 256 13.63 11.38 -1.26
CA GLU A 256 13.68 10.89 0.11
C GLU A 256 12.63 9.82 0.38
N ILE A 257 11.37 10.05 -0.01
CA ILE A 257 10.25 9.12 0.19
C ILE A 257 10.47 7.82 -0.59
N VAL A 258 10.87 7.91 -1.86
CA VAL A 258 11.17 6.75 -2.71
C VAL A 258 12.29 5.92 -2.11
N ARG A 259 13.38 6.54 -1.65
CA ARG A 259 14.48 5.82 -0.98
C ARG A 259 13.99 5.15 0.30
N TYR A 260 13.25 5.86 1.14
CA TYR A 260 12.71 5.35 2.41
C TYR A 260 11.79 4.14 2.20
N ALA A 261 10.97 4.16 1.15
CA ALA A 261 10.12 3.05 0.73
C ALA A 261 10.94 1.86 0.24
N ALA A 262 11.95 2.10 -0.61
CA ALA A 262 12.80 1.05 -1.16
C ALA A 262 13.56 0.28 -0.07
N GLU A 263 14.01 0.97 0.99
CA GLU A 263 14.64 0.35 2.17
C GLU A 263 13.72 -0.62 2.93
N ARG A 264 12.41 -0.55 2.68
CA ARG A 264 11.37 -1.43 3.23
C ARG A 264 10.76 -2.36 2.19
N HIS A 265 11.41 -2.50 1.04
CA HIS A 265 10.92 -3.28 -0.11
C HIS A 265 9.53 -2.84 -0.59
N ILE A 266 9.24 -1.53 -0.50
CA ILE A 266 8.01 -0.92 -1.00
C ILE A 266 8.33 -0.11 -2.25
N THR A 267 7.61 -0.39 -3.34
CA THR A 267 7.68 0.40 -4.58
C THR A 267 6.64 1.51 -4.55
N VAL A 268 7.07 2.74 -4.81
CA VAL A 268 6.18 3.89 -4.96
C VAL A 268 5.68 3.98 -6.40
N ILE A 269 4.37 4.02 -6.58
CA ILE A 269 3.70 4.22 -7.88
C ILE A 269 3.10 5.62 -7.85
N PRO A 270 3.64 6.59 -8.61
CA PRO A 270 3.02 7.91 -8.71
C PRO A 270 1.80 7.86 -9.62
N GLU A 271 0.78 8.66 -9.28
CA GLU A 271 -0.37 8.89 -10.15
C GLU A 271 -0.46 10.35 -10.57
N MET A 272 -0.64 10.54 -11.88
CA MET A 272 -1.14 11.79 -12.47
C MET A 272 -2.41 11.49 -13.24
N ASP A 273 -3.52 12.02 -12.77
CA ASP A 273 -4.83 11.72 -13.30
C ASP A 273 -5.18 12.60 -14.50
N ILE A 274 -5.46 11.97 -15.63
CA ILE A 274 -5.87 12.59 -16.88
C ILE A 274 -6.88 11.71 -17.62
N PRO A 275 -7.68 12.25 -18.56
CA PRO A 275 -7.87 13.68 -18.85
C PRO A 275 -8.98 14.34 -18.02
N GLY A 276 -9.62 13.59 -17.11
CA GLY A 276 -10.45 14.10 -16.02
C GLY A 276 -9.57 14.62 -14.87
N HIS A 277 -10.19 15.00 -13.75
CA HIS A 277 -9.46 15.39 -12.53
C HIS A 277 -8.37 16.46 -12.72
N CYS A 278 -8.57 17.36 -13.68
CA CYS A 278 -7.55 18.28 -14.17
C CYS A 278 -7.81 19.75 -13.82
N MET A 279 -8.78 20.08 -12.96
CA MET A 279 -9.09 21.50 -12.69
C MET A 279 -7.91 22.29 -12.12
N ALA A 280 -6.97 21.68 -11.38
CA ALA A 280 -5.73 22.34 -10.94
C ALA A 280 -4.78 22.68 -12.11
N VAL A 281 -4.69 21.79 -13.11
CA VAL A 281 -3.97 22.05 -14.36
C VAL A 281 -4.66 23.17 -15.13
N LEU A 282 -5.99 23.10 -15.27
CA LEU A 282 -6.76 24.09 -16.01
C LEU A 282 -6.77 25.47 -15.33
N ALA A 283 -6.68 25.54 -14.00
CA ALA A 283 -6.49 26.80 -13.28
C ALA A 283 -5.13 27.45 -13.58
N THR A 284 -4.11 26.63 -13.85
CA THR A 284 -2.77 27.08 -14.21
C THR A 284 -2.69 27.46 -15.69
N TYR A 285 -3.32 26.66 -16.56
CA TYR A 285 -3.35 26.79 -18.01
C TYR A 285 -4.79 26.72 -18.56
N PRO A 286 -5.58 27.81 -18.44
CA PRO A 286 -6.98 27.81 -18.89
C PRO A 286 -7.16 27.42 -20.36
N GLN A 287 -6.16 27.73 -21.20
CA GLN A 287 -6.14 27.39 -22.61
C GLN A 287 -6.18 25.88 -22.92
N PHE A 288 -5.82 25.03 -21.94
CA PHE A 288 -5.87 23.56 -22.08
C PHE A 288 -7.28 22.99 -21.92
N SER A 289 -8.26 23.79 -21.52
CA SER A 289 -9.66 23.33 -21.33
C SER A 289 -10.46 23.35 -22.63
N THR A 290 -11.62 22.71 -22.62
CA THR A 290 -12.56 22.77 -23.76
C THR A 290 -13.30 24.11 -23.87
N THR A 291 -13.26 24.95 -22.82
CA THR A 291 -13.82 26.30 -22.78
C THR A 291 -12.76 27.31 -22.31
N PRO A 292 -11.74 27.61 -23.13
CA PRO A 292 -10.56 28.38 -22.71
C PRO A 292 -10.83 29.85 -22.40
N ASN A 293 -11.97 30.39 -22.84
CA ASN A 293 -12.40 31.77 -22.59
C ASN A 293 -13.10 31.95 -21.23
N GLU A 294 -13.37 30.86 -20.51
CA GLU A 294 -13.96 30.89 -19.18
C GLU A 294 -12.87 30.85 -18.10
N PRO A 295 -13.01 31.59 -16.99
CA PRO A 295 -12.06 31.51 -15.89
C PRO A 295 -12.04 30.10 -15.30
N LYS A 296 -10.84 29.57 -15.07
CA LYS A 296 -10.63 28.27 -14.43
C LYS A 296 -10.02 28.46 -13.05
N LYS A 297 -10.44 27.61 -12.12
CA LYS A 297 -9.97 27.57 -10.74
C LYS A 297 -9.86 26.12 -10.30
N ALA A 298 -8.94 25.85 -9.37
CA ALA A 298 -8.92 24.58 -8.66
C ALA A 298 -10.29 24.35 -8.01
N ALA A 299 -10.75 23.09 -7.99
CA ALA A 299 -12.04 22.77 -7.42
C ALA A 299 -12.04 23.00 -5.90
N LEU A 300 -13.17 23.50 -5.40
CA LEU A 300 -13.38 23.82 -3.98
C LEU A 300 -14.32 22.80 -3.30
N THR A 301 -14.64 21.72 -4.01
CA THR A 301 -15.58 20.67 -3.60
C THR A 301 -15.19 19.33 -4.23
N TRP A 302 -15.88 18.27 -3.85
CA TRP A 302 -15.52 16.88 -4.14
C TRP A 302 -16.74 16.03 -4.55
N GLY A 303 -16.49 14.81 -5.04
CA GLY A 303 -17.50 13.79 -5.32
C GLY A 303 -18.25 14.01 -6.63
N ILE A 304 -19.59 13.88 -6.62
CA ILE A 304 -20.49 13.97 -7.80
C ILE A 304 -20.27 15.25 -8.62
N PHE A 305 -19.67 16.28 -8.03
CA PHE A 305 -19.32 17.52 -8.73
C PHE A 305 -18.32 17.32 -9.87
N ASN A 306 -17.52 16.25 -9.86
CA ASN A 306 -16.54 15.95 -10.90
C ASN A 306 -17.16 15.90 -12.32
N LYS A 307 -18.43 15.48 -12.44
CA LYS A 307 -19.15 15.52 -13.73
C LYS A 307 -19.34 16.94 -14.31
N PHE A 308 -19.15 17.97 -13.50
CA PHE A 308 -19.18 19.38 -13.87
C PHE A 308 -17.79 20.00 -13.97
N ASN A 309 -16.73 19.28 -13.62
CA ASN A 309 -15.36 19.74 -13.83
C ASN A 309 -15.02 19.61 -15.30
N ASN A 310 -14.35 20.63 -15.83
CA ASN A 310 -13.89 20.65 -17.22
C ASN A 310 -12.73 19.65 -17.39
N VAL A 311 -12.42 19.31 -18.64
CA VAL A 311 -11.44 18.27 -19.00
C VAL A 311 -10.36 18.85 -19.91
N LEU A 312 -9.26 18.12 -20.06
CA LEU A 312 -8.24 18.49 -21.06
C LEU A 312 -8.81 18.42 -22.47
N ALA A 313 -8.57 19.45 -23.28
CA ALA A 313 -8.92 19.48 -24.70
C ALA A 313 -7.83 18.80 -25.54
N PRO A 314 -8.18 18.13 -26.65
CA PRO A 314 -7.19 17.45 -27.49
C PRO A 314 -6.46 18.44 -28.41
N LYS A 315 -5.51 19.17 -27.84
CA LYS A 315 -4.72 20.19 -28.53
C LYS A 315 -3.23 19.85 -28.54
N PRO A 316 -2.46 20.26 -29.56
CA PRO A 316 -1.02 20.01 -29.61
C PRO A 316 -0.29 20.41 -28.32
N GLU A 317 -0.57 21.59 -27.78
CA GLU A 317 0.05 22.10 -26.55
C GLU A 317 -0.30 21.28 -25.30
N VAL A 318 -1.47 20.62 -25.27
CA VAL A 318 -1.86 19.70 -24.20
C VAL A 318 -1.06 18.41 -24.31
N PHE A 319 -0.91 17.86 -25.52
CA PHE A 319 -0.09 16.67 -25.72
C PHE A 319 1.40 16.92 -25.42
N ASP A 320 1.94 18.08 -25.80
CA ASP A 320 3.29 18.50 -25.43
C ASP A 320 3.44 18.65 -23.90
N PHE A 321 2.45 19.23 -23.22
CA PHE A 321 2.40 19.26 -21.76
C PHE A 321 2.42 17.85 -21.15
N LEU A 322 1.56 16.95 -21.61
CA LEU A 322 1.50 15.56 -21.12
C LEU A 322 2.82 14.84 -21.33
N LYS A 323 3.45 15.01 -22.49
CA LYS A 323 4.77 14.43 -22.76
C LYS A 323 5.81 14.94 -21.78
N ASP A 324 5.86 16.23 -21.52
CA ASP A 324 6.86 16.83 -20.63
C ASP A 324 6.68 16.34 -19.19
N VAL A 325 5.47 16.44 -18.63
CA VAL A 325 5.23 16.06 -17.22
C VAL A 325 5.36 14.56 -16.98
N PHE A 326 4.87 13.71 -17.89
CA PHE A 326 5.03 12.26 -17.73
C PHE A 326 6.48 11.80 -17.98
N SER A 327 7.23 12.48 -18.85
CA SER A 327 8.66 12.19 -19.03
C SER A 327 9.46 12.51 -17.76
N GLU A 328 9.21 13.68 -17.16
CA GLU A 328 9.85 14.07 -15.89
C GLU A 328 9.41 13.17 -14.74
N LEU A 329 8.12 12.82 -14.66
CA LEU A 329 7.61 11.88 -13.66
C LEU A 329 8.31 10.52 -13.75
N CYS A 330 8.51 10.00 -14.97
CA CYS A 330 9.23 8.76 -15.19
C CYS A 330 10.69 8.83 -14.71
N ASP A 331 11.35 9.97 -14.90
CA ASP A 331 12.74 10.15 -14.46
C ASP A 331 12.84 10.31 -12.93
N LEU A 332 11.83 10.92 -12.31
CA LEU A 332 11.76 11.17 -10.88
C LEU A 332 11.50 9.89 -10.07
N PHE A 333 10.66 8.98 -10.58
CA PHE A 333 10.26 7.75 -9.89
C PHE A 333 10.94 6.52 -10.54
N PRO A 334 11.87 5.83 -9.86
CA PRO A 334 12.61 4.70 -10.44
C PRO A 334 11.79 3.43 -10.62
N GLY A 335 10.60 3.34 -10.00
CA GLY A 335 9.69 2.20 -10.12
C GLY A 335 9.27 1.91 -11.57
N GLN A 336 8.85 0.68 -11.85
CA GLN A 336 8.46 0.23 -13.19
C GLN A 336 7.07 0.72 -13.63
N TYR A 337 6.29 1.30 -12.73
CA TYR A 337 4.88 1.59 -12.95
C TYR A 337 4.56 3.06 -12.75
N ILE A 338 3.73 3.61 -13.63
CA ILE A 338 3.15 4.95 -13.54
C ILE A 338 1.64 4.80 -13.66
N HIS A 339 0.88 5.43 -12.75
CA HIS A 339 -0.58 5.47 -12.82
C HIS A 339 -1.04 6.73 -13.56
N VAL A 340 -1.95 6.57 -14.53
CA VAL A 340 -2.46 7.66 -15.39
C VAL A 340 -3.84 8.16 -14.97
N GLY A 341 -4.41 7.57 -13.93
CA GLY A 341 -5.80 7.77 -13.53
C GLY A 341 -6.76 7.28 -14.61
N GLY A 342 -7.52 8.19 -15.19
CA GLY A 342 -8.46 7.92 -16.29
C GLY A 342 -9.89 7.67 -15.84
N ASP A 343 -10.20 7.84 -14.56
CA ASP A 343 -11.53 7.72 -14.00
C ASP A 343 -12.38 8.98 -14.19
N GLU A 344 -13.69 8.79 -14.09
CA GLU A 344 -14.72 9.84 -13.99
C GLU A 344 -14.68 11.01 -15.00
N CYS A 345 -13.95 10.87 -16.12
CA CYS A 345 -13.81 11.94 -17.10
C CYS A 345 -15.16 12.29 -17.77
N ALA A 346 -15.60 13.54 -17.60
CA ALA A 346 -16.91 14.02 -18.05
C ALA A 346 -16.95 14.30 -19.56
N LYS A 347 -17.33 13.27 -20.34
CA LYS A 347 -17.39 13.28 -21.81
C LYS A 347 -18.23 14.42 -22.42
N ARG A 348 -19.21 14.95 -21.66
CA ARG A 348 -20.05 16.07 -22.11
C ARG A 348 -19.26 17.28 -22.58
N TRP A 349 -18.10 17.55 -21.97
CA TRP A 349 -17.27 18.71 -22.32
C TRP A 349 -16.61 18.58 -23.69
N TRP A 350 -16.33 17.36 -24.13
CA TRP A 350 -15.87 17.06 -25.48
C TRP A 350 -17.03 17.07 -26.49
N GLN A 351 -18.21 16.62 -26.07
CA GLN A 351 -19.44 16.66 -26.90
C GLN A 351 -19.88 18.09 -27.21
N GLU A 352 -19.78 18.98 -26.23
CA GLU A 352 -20.19 20.39 -26.33
C GLU A 352 -19.13 21.27 -27.01
N SER A 353 -17.91 20.77 -27.27
CA SER A 353 -16.79 21.53 -27.84
C SER A 353 -16.63 21.29 -29.34
N GLU A 354 -16.91 22.30 -30.16
CA GLU A 354 -16.77 22.23 -31.62
C GLU A 354 -15.34 21.88 -32.07
N GLU A 355 -14.34 22.47 -31.42
CA GLU A 355 -12.92 22.18 -31.65
C GLU A 355 -12.58 20.73 -31.35
N THR A 356 -13.10 20.18 -30.25
CA THR A 356 -12.91 18.77 -29.90
C THR A 356 -13.58 17.84 -30.93
N GLN A 357 -14.81 18.16 -31.33
CA GLN A 357 -15.53 17.40 -32.34
C GLN A 357 -14.83 17.46 -33.70
N GLN A 358 -14.17 18.58 -34.03
CA GLN A 358 -13.33 18.68 -35.22
C GLN A 358 -12.09 17.79 -35.12
N PHE A 359 -11.34 17.86 -34.01
CA PHE A 359 -10.19 16.99 -33.77
C PHE A 359 -10.57 15.51 -33.94
N MET A 360 -11.69 15.09 -33.37
CA MET A 360 -12.18 13.72 -33.47
C MET A 360 -12.47 13.30 -34.92
N ARG A 361 -13.06 14.17 -35.74
CA ARG A 361 -13.28 13.90 -37.18
C ARG A 361 -11.96 13.76 -37.93
N GLU A 362 -11.00 14.65 -37.66
CA GLU A 362 -9.67 14.65 -38.30
C GLU A 362 -8.85 13.41 -37.94
N HIS A 363 -9.06 12.85 -36.75
CA HIS A 363 -8.37 11.66 -36.24
C HIS A 363 -9.22 10.38 -36.33
N GLU A 364 -10.36 10.42 -37.04
CA GLU A 364 -11.26 9.29 -37.27
C GLU A 364 -11.74 8.60 -35.97
N LEU A 365 -11.91 9.38 -34.90
CA LEU A 365 -12.35 8.90 -33.59
C LEU A 365 -13.88 8.81 -33.55
N LYS A 366 -14.40 7.61 -33.29
CA LYS A 366 -15.83 7.30 -33.36
C LYS A 366 -16.67 8.05 -32.32
N ASP A 367 -16.17 8.15 -31.09
CA ASP A 367 -16.88 8.74 -29.95
C ASP A 367 -15.88 9.23 -28.89
N GLU A 368 -16.40 9.88 -27.85
CA GLU A 368 -15.58 10.44 -26.79
C GLU A 368 -14.84 9.39 -25.95
N LYS A 369 -15.25 8.11 -26.00
CA LYS A 369 -14.50 7.02 -25.36
C LYS A 369 -13.24 6.72 -26.16
N ALA A 370 -13.35 6.68 -27.49
CA ALA A 370 -12.18 6.61 -28.37
C ALA A 370 -11.24 7.83 -28.17
N LEU A 371 -11.79 9.02 -27.89
CA LEU A 371 -10.97 10.18 -27.54
C LEU A 371 -10.24 10.01 -26.20
N GLN A 372 -10.90 9.51 -25.15
CA GLN A 372 -10.18 9.19 -23.91
C GLN A 372 -9.06 8.17 -24.16
N SER A 373 -9.36 7.09 -24.88
CA SER A 373 -8.36 6.09 -25.27
C SER A 373 -7.18 6.73 -26.03
N TYR A 374 -7.42 7.71 -26.90
CA TYR A 374 -6.36 8.46 -27.58
C TYR A 374 -5.41 9.17 -26.59
N PHE A 375 -5.93 9.85 -25.56
CA PHE A 375 -5.11 10.45 -24.50
C PHE A 375 -4.29 9.40 -23.74
N ILE A 376 -4.93 8.30 -23.35
CA ILE A 376 -4.26 7.21 -22.62
C ILE A 376 -3.14 6.61 -23.47
N HIS A 377 -3.39 6.32 -24.76
CA HIS A 377 -2.38 5.81 -25.67
C HIS A 377 -1.23 6.79 -25.91
N TYR A 378 -1.51 8.09 -25.94
CA TYR A 378 -0.46 9.10 -26.06
C TYR A 378 0.50 9.02 -24.87
N VAL A 379 -0.03 9.08 -23.64
CA VAL A 379 0.78 8.98 -22.41
C VAL A 379 1.46 7.62 -22.31
N GLN A 380 0.76 6.54 -22.68
CA GLN A 380 1.34 5.21 -22.70
C GLN A 380 2.61 5.15 -23.56
N LYS A 381 2.59 5.75 -24.77
CA LYS A 381 3.79 5.78 -25.62
C LYS A 381 4.96 6.50 -24.95
N VAL A 382 4.70 7.58 -24.22
CA VAL A 382 5.72 8.32 -23.46
C VAL A 382 6.30 7.45 -22.34
N VAL A 383 5.43 6.82 -21.54
CA VAL A 383 5.82 5.95 -20.42
C VAL A 383 6.58 4.70 -20.91
N ASN A 384 6.12 4.06 -21.98
CA ASN A 384 6.78 2.91 -22.59
C ASN A 384 8.14 3.27 -23.19
N ALA A 385 8.29 4.47 -23.78
CA ALA A 385 9.58 4.96 -24.27
C ALA A 385 10.62 5.17 -23.15
N LYS A 386 10.17 5.34 -21.90
CA LYS A 386 10.99 5.37 -20.69
C LYS A 386 11.21 3.97 -20.07
N GLY A 387 10.72 2.91 -20.72
CA GLY A 387 10.85 1.52 -20.27
C GLY A 387 9.96 1.17 -19.07
N LYS A 388 8.86 1.89 -18.88
CA LYS A 388 7.89 1.68 -17.78
C LYS A 388 6.55 1.19 -18.33
N THR A 389 5.71 0.70 -17.42
CA THR A 389 4.37 0.18 -17.74
C THR A 389 3.29 1.07 -17.13
N LEU A 390 2.25 1.37 -17.92
CA LEU A 390 1.12 2.19 -17.50
C LEU A 390 0.11 1.38 -16.68
N ILE A 391 -0.38 1.97 -15.59
CA ILE A 391 -1.56 1.52 -14.85
C ILE A 391 -2.64 2.59 -14.99
N GLY A 392 -3.92 2.21 -15.07
CA GLY A 392 -5.02 3.16 -14.93
C GLY A 392 -6.28 2.52 -14.36
N TRP A 393 -7.20 3.36 -13.89
CA TRP A 393 -8.50 2.94 -13.39
C TRP A 393 -9.30 2.25 -14.49
N ASP A 394 -10.22 1.35 -14.13
CA ASP A 394 -10.88 0.46 -15.08
C ASP A 394 -11.69 1.16 -16.21
N GLU A 395 -11.98 2.46 -16.09
CA GLU A 395 -12.45 3.32 -17.17
C GLU A 395 -11.52 3.38 -18.38
N ILE A 396 -10.19 3.20 -18.22
CA ILE A 396 -9.27 3.25 -19.37
C ILE A 396 -9.62 2.20 -20.43
N LEU A 397 -10.29 1.09 -20.04
CA LEU A 397 -10.77 0.07 -20.98
C LEU A 397 -11.84 0.58 -21.95
N GLU A 398 -12.46 1.72 -21.67
CA GLU A 398 -13.44 2.35 -22.56
C GLU A 398 -12.72 2.94 -23.78
N GLY A 399 -13.05 2.44 -24.98
CA GLY A 399 -12.37 2.83 -26.22
C GLY A 399 -11.19 1.95 -26.59
N GLY A 400 -10.73 1.07 -25.69
CA GLY A 400 -9.61 0.14 -25.90
C GLY A 400 -8.28 0.69 -25.40
N ILE A 401 -7.38 -0.20 -24.99
CA ILE A 401 -6.01 0.10 -24.55
C ILE A 401 -5.07 -0.99 -25.09
N SER A 402 -3.76 -0.73 -25.02
CA SER A 402 -2.77 -1.73 -25.43
C SER A 402 -2.68 -2.85 -24.39
N GLU A 403 -2.37 -4.07 -24.83
CA GLU A 403 -2.35 -5.29 -24.00
C GLU A 403 -1.39 -5.21 -22.79
N ASP A 404 -0.33 -4.42 -22.90
CA ASP A 404 0.68 -4.23 -21.84
C ASP A 404 0.21 -3.33 -20.68
N CYS A 405 -0.88 -2.58 -20.84
CA CYS A 405 -1.48 -1.80 -19.77
C CYS A 405 -2.03 -2.69 -18.64
N ILE A 406 -1.87 -2.22 -17.41
CA ILE A 406 -2.45 -2.84 -16.21
C ILE A 406 -3.72 -2.07 -15.82
N VAL A 407 -4.76 -2.80 -15.46
CA VAL A 407 -6.06 -2.20 -15.10
C VAL A 407 -6.27 -2.27 -13.59
N MET A 408 -6.68 -1.15 -12.98
CA MET A 408 -7.06 -1.08 -11.57
C MET A 408 -8.58 -0.97 -11.41
N ASN A 409 -9.22 -2.05 -10.93
CA ASN A 409 -10.67 -2.15 -10.82
C ASN A 409 -11.21 -1.59 -9.51
N TRP A 410 -11.73 -0.37 -9.55
CA TRP A 410 -12.32 0.29 -8.38
C TRP A 410 -13.85 0.23 -8.32
N ARG A 411 -14.50 0.04 -9.48
CA ARG A 411 -15.96 -0.03 -9.59
C ARG A 411 -16.45 -1.39 -9.09
N ARG A 412 -17.37 -2.01 -9.83
CA ARG A 412 -17.89 -3.36 -9.50
C ARG A 412 -16.90 -4.42 -10.00
N PRO A 413 -16.87 -5.62 -9.37
CA PRO A 413 -16.02 -6.73 -9.81
C PRO A 413 -16.20 -7.14 -11.28
N GLU A 414 -17.37 -6.87 -11.88
CA GLU A 414 -17.63 -7.12 -13.30
C GLU A 414 -16.66 -6.38 -14.23
N PHE A 415 -16.23 -5.17 -13.86
CA PHE A 415 -15.26 -4.41 -14.66
C PHE A 415 -13.85 -5.01 -14.57
N GLY A 416 -13.44 -5.50 -13.40
CA GLY A 416 -12.21 -6.27 -13.23
C GLY A 416 -12.23 -7.59 -14.00
N LYS A 417 -13.37 -8.30 -13.99
CA LYS A 417 -13.55 -9.51 -14.83
C LYS A 417 -13.46 -9.19 -16.31
N LYS A 418 -13.97 -8.04 -16.76
CA LYS A 418 -13.83 -7.59 -18.14
C LYS A 418 -12.36 -7.35 -18.50
N ALA A 419 -11.59 -6.68 -17.63
CA ALA A 419 -10.16 -6.45 -17.80
C ALA A 419 -9.40 -7.77 -17.99
N VAL A 420 -9.60 -8.72 -17.08
CA VAL A 420 -8.99 -10.05 -17.15
C VAL A 420 -9.37 -10.80 -18.42
N ARG A 421 -10.66 -10.79 -18.81
CA ARG A 421 -11.14 -11.43 -20.05
C ARG A 421 -10.60 -10.80 -21.34
N THR A 422 -10.12 -9.56 -21.24
CA THR A 422 -9.45 -8.85 -22.33
C THR A 422 -7.93 -8.93 -22.21
N ASN A 423 -7.43 -9.92 -21.46
CA ASN A 423 -6.02 -10.27 -21.29
C ASN A 423 -5.17 -9.21 -20.58
N HIS A 424 -5.79 -8.34 -19.79
CA HIS A 424 -5.07 -7.37 -18.97
C HIS A 424 -4.83 -7.90 -17.57
N ARG A 425 -3.58 -7.77 -17.13
CA ARG A 425 -3.23 -7.92 -15.72
C ARG A 425 -4.01 -6.88 -14.90
N THR A 426 -4.62 -7.33 -13.81
CA THR A 426 -5.64 -6.54 -13.09
C THR A 426 -5.34 -6.48 -11.60
N ILE A 427 -5.44 -5.29 -11.02
CA ILE A 427 -5.40 -5.03 -9.58
C ILE A 427 -6.82 -4.74 -9.11
N PHE A 428 -7.29 -5.42 -8.06
CA PHE A 428 -8.63 -5.19 -7.52
C PHE A 428 -8.62 -4.19 -6.36
N THR A 429 -9.37 -3.10 -6.52
CA THR A 429 -9.56 -2.01 -5.55
C THR A 429 -11.04 -1.67 -5.41
N CYS A 430 -11.91 -2.67 -5.54
CA CYS A 430 -13.36 -2.50 -5.52
C CYS A 430 -13.81 -1.68 -4.30
N SER A 431 -14.45 -0.54 -4.55
CA SER A 431 -14.86 0.42 -3.52
C SER A 431 -15.75 -0.16 -2.43
N ALA A 432 -16.51 -1.20 -2.75
CA ALA A 432 -17.35 -1.90 -1.79
C ALA A 432 -16.56 -2.64 -0.68
N TRP A 433 -15.25 -2.90 -0.87
CA TRP A 433 -14.40 -3.64 0.08
C TRP A 433 -13.12 -2.90 0.48
N SER A 434 -12.68 -1.89 -0.26
CA SER A 434 -11.31 -1.39 -0.15
C SER A 434 -11.18 0.13 -0.03
N TYR A 435 -12.28 0.88 0.05
CA TYR A 435 -12.25 2.35 0.21
C TYR A 435 -12.27 2.74 1.68
N PHE A 436 -11.10 3.00 2.26
CA PHE A 436 -10.93 3.18 3.71
C PHE A 436 -11.32 4.58 4.18
N ASN A 437 -11.64 5.50 3.26
CA ASN A 437 -12.28 6.77 3.59
C ASN A 437 -13.76 6.62 3.96
N LEU A 438 -14.39 5.47 3.67
CA LEU A 438 -15.73 5.13 4.15
C LEU A 438 -15.73 4.94 5.67
N LYS A 439 -16.84 5.31 6.30
CA LYS A 439 -17.08 5.04 7.72
C LYS A 439 -17.04 3.53 7.99
N GLU A 440 -16.61 3.09 9.16
CA GLU A 440 -16.67 1.68 9.57
C GLU A 440 -18.05 1.25 10.05
N SER A 441 -18.86 2.19 10.55
CA SER A 441 -20.21 1.90 11.03
C SER A 441 -21.17 3.05 10.76
N ARG A 442 -22.48 2.75 10.76
CA ARG A 442 -23.52 3.76 10.57
C ARG A 442 -23.65 4.74 11.73
N ILE A 443 -23.12 4.39 12.90
CA ILE A 443 -23.20 5.19 14.13
C ILE A 443 -21.95 6.04 14.37
N GLN A 444 -20.94 5.96 13.49
CA GLN A 444 -19.79 6.86 13.53
C GLN A 444 -20.23 8.30 13.28
N SER A 445 -19.82 9.19 14.17
CA SER A 445 -20.15 10.62 14.14
C SER A 445 -19.31 11.39 13.12
N GLU A 446 -18.15 10.86 12.74
CA GLU A 446 -17.24 11.49 11.79
C GLU A 446 -17.90 11.70 10.43
N ILE A 447 -17.63 12.85 9.80
CA ILE A 447 -18.03 13.11 8.42
C ILE A 447 -17.18 12.25 7.49
N GLY A 448 -17.86 11.64 6.51
CA GLY A 448 -17.27 10.80 5.48
C GLY A 448 -18.31 10.42 4.42
N PRO A 449 -17.91 9.77 3.32
CA PRO A 449 -18.81 9.36 2.26
C PRO A 449 -19.88 8.36 2.74
N ARG A 450 -20.90 8.13 1.89
CA ARG A 450 -22.05 7.28 2.24
C ARG A 450 -21.66 5.81 2.30
N GLY A 451 -22.25 5.12 3.29
CA GLY A 451 -22.18 3.67 3.44
C GLY A 451 -21.03 3.23 4.35
N PRO A 452 -21.26 2.26 5.25
CA PRO A 452 -20.20 1.71 6.06
C PRO A 452 -19.39 0.65 5.31
N LEU A 453 -18.09 0.62 5.57
CA LEU A 453 -17.16 -0.46 5.26
C LEU A 453 -16.54 -0.93 6.57
N SER A 454 -17.17 -1.92 7.20
CA SER A 454 -16.69 -2.54 8.44
C SER A 454 -15.41 -3.34 8.20
N LEU A 455 -14.67 -3.62 9.28
CA LEU A 455 -13.51 -4.52 9.25
C LEU A 455 -13.86 -5.89 8.66
N GLU A 456 -14.98 -6.48 9.08
CA GLU A 456 -15.50 -7.76 8.57
C GLU A 456 -15.69 -7.72 7.06
N LYS A 457 -16.32 -6.66 6.55
CA LYS A 457 -16.54 -6.53 5.11
C LYS A 457 -15.22 -6.45 4.34
N VAL A 458 -14.21 -5.74 4.85
CA VAL A 458 -12.86 -5.76 4.23
C VAL A 458 -12.31 -7.19 4.27
N TYR A 459 -12.41 -7.87 5.41
CA TYR A 459 -11.92 -9.24 5.58
C TYR A 459 -12.58 -10.22 4.61
N GLU A 460 -13.88 -10.11 4.34
CA GLU A 460 -14.62 -10.98 3.43
C GLU A 460 -14.26 -10.79 1.95
N PHE A 461 -13.40 -9.81 1.60
CA PHE A 461 -13.10 -9.52 0.20
C PHE A 461 -12.52 -10.73 -0.54
N GLN A 462 -13.30 -11.25 -1.49
CA GLN A 462 -12.86 -12.25 -2.45
C GLN A 462 -12.21 -11.55 -3.65
N ILE A 463 -10.88 -11.45 -3.61
CA ILE A 463 -10.09 -10.75 -4.63
C ILE A 463 -10.18 -11.45 -5.99
N VAL A 464 -10.15 -12.78 -6.00
CA VAL A 464 -10.27 -13.60 -7.22
C VAL A 464 -11.73 -14.01 -7.37
N PRO A 465 -12.45 -13.52 -8.39
CA PRO A 465 -13.82 -13.94 -8.62
C PRO A 465 -13.91 -15.41 -9.06
N ASP A 466 -14.77 -16.19 -8.42
CA ASP A 466 -14.96 -17.64 -8.67
C ASP A 466 -15.34 -17.98 -10.13
N SER A 467 -15.85 -17.00 -10.87
CA SER A 467 -16.25 -17.16 -12.28
C SER A 467 -15.09 -17.11 -13.29
N LEU A 468 -13.84 -16.96 -12.84
CA LEU A 468 -12.65 -16.92 -13.69
C LEU A 468 -12.04 -18.32 -13.89
N THR A 469 -11.57 -18.62 -15.11
CA THR A 469 -10.78 -19.83 -15.39
C THR A 469 -9.42 -19.77 -14.73
N THR A 470 -8.72 -20.90 -14.58
CA THR A 470 -7.38 -20.94 -13.98
C THR A 470 -6.40 -19.96 -14.65
N GLU A 471 -6.38 -19.90 -15.98
CA GLU A 471 -5.52 -18.99 -16.75
C GLU A 471 -5.88 -17.52 -16.51
N GLN A 472 -7.18 -17.23 -16.37
CA GLN A 472 -7.67 -15.88 -16.06
C GLN A 472 -7.30 -15.45 -14.64
N GLN A 473 -7.22 -16.40 -13.69
CA GLN A 473 -6.82 -16.10 -12.32
C GLN A 473 -5.35 -15.64 -12.23
N GLU A 474 -4.47 -16.11 -13.13
CA GLU A 474 -3.07 -15.66 -13.20
C GLU A 474 -2.93 -14.18 -13.57
N LEU A 475 -3.92 -13.60 -14.25
CA LEU A 475 -3.97 -12.16 -14.55
C LEU A 475 -4.40 -11.32 -13.35
N VAL A 476 -4.90 -11.92 -12.28
CA VAL A 476 -5.22 -11.22 -11.02
C VAL A 476 -3.91 -10.97 -10.27
N TRP A 477 -3.37 -9.76 -10.40
CA TRP A 477 -2.05 -9.43 -9.85
C TRP A 477 -2.08 -9.26 -8.33
N GLY A 478 -3.22 -8.85 -7.79
CA GLY A 478 -3.43 -8.64 -6.37
C GLY A 478 -4.51 -7.60 -6.09
N ALA A 479 -4.44 -6.97 -4.92
CA ALA A 479 -5.42 -5.98 -4.49
C ALA A 479 -4.78 -4.81 -3.73
N GLN A 480 -5.57 -3.76 -3.54
CA GLN A 480 -5.16 -2.57 -2.81
C GLN A 480 -6.31 -1.91 -2.06
N GLY A 481 -5.98 -1.34 -0.89
CA GLY A 481 -6.85 -0.40 -0.17
C GLY A 481 -6.63 1.03 -0.67
N CYS A 482 -7.69 1.82 -0.75
CA CYS A 482 -7.63 3.22 -1.17
C CYS A 482 -8.08 4.16 -0.05
N LEU A 483 -7.22 5.10 0.32
CA LEU A 483 -7.57 6.20 1.20
C LEU A 483 -7.68 7.51 0.42
N TRP A 484 -8.90 7.83 -0.04
CA TRP A 484 -9.24 9.18 -0.53
C TRP A 484 -9.43 10.15 0.64
N THR A 485 -9.08 11.42 0.49
CA THR A 485 -8.92 12.31 1.64
C THR A 485 -9.83 13.53 1.65
N GLU A 486 -10.97 13.50 0.97
CA GLU A 486 -11.95 14.62 0.94
C GLU A 486 -12.35 15.11 2.33
N TYR A 487 -12.48 14.18 3.28
CA TYR A 487 -12.87 14.47 4.67
C TYR A 487 -11.78 14.07 5.67
N ILE A 488 -10.52 13.95 5.24
CA ILE A 488 -9.40 13.47 6.05
C ILE A 488 -8.27 14.52 6.05
N PRO A 489 -8.46 15.67 6.71
CA PRO A 489 -7.51 16.78 6.66
C PRO A 489 -6.27 16.62 7.55
N THR A 490 -6.21 15.56 8.37
CA THR A 490 -5.17 15.38 9.38
C THR A 490 -4.58 13.98 9.35
N THR A 491 -3.30 13.89 9.73
CA THR A 491 -2.54 12.65 9.87
C THR A 491 -3.24 11.64 10.79
N TRP A 492 -3.71 12.09 11.95
CA TRP A 492 -4.41 11.23 12.90
C TRP A 492 -5.71 10.65 12.34
N LYS A 493 -6.42 11.40 11.47
CA LYS A 493 -7.67 10.94 10.87
C LYS A 493 -7.39 9.92 9.76
N ALA A 494 -6.26 10.06 9.06
CA ALA A 494 -5.79 9.03 8.11
C ALA A 494 -5.47 7.72 8.84
N GLU A 495 -4.77 7.78 9.98
CA GLU A 495 -4.52 6.59 10.83
C GLU A 495 -5.85 5.98 11.34
N PHE A 496 -6.75 6.82 11.85
CA PHE A 496 -8.08 6.39 12.29
C PHE A 496 -8.89 5.70 11.19
N ALA A 497 -8.75 6.16 9.95
CA ALA A 497 -9.48 5.61 8.81
C ALA A 497 -8.92 4.25 8.35
N ILE A 498 -7.59 4.07 8.39
CA ILE A 498 -6.98 2.83 7.89
C ILE A 498 -6.94 1.72 8.94
N PHE A 499 -6.91 2.03 10.23
CA PHE A 499 -6.81 1.02 11.29
C PHE A 499 -8.15 0.75 11.98
N PRO A 500 -8.56 -0.52 12.12
CA PRO A 500 -7.79 -1.76 11.88
C PRO A 500 -7.91 -2.36 10.46
N ARG A 501 -8.62 -1.72 9.52
CA ARG A 501 -8.94 -2.29 8.19
C ARG A 501 -7.73 -2.68 7.33
N MET A 502 -6.59 -2.02 7.49
CA MET A 502 -5.32 -2.38 6.84
C MET A 502 -4.88 -3.81 7.22
N SER A 503 -5.14 -4.27 8.44
CA SER A 503 -4.85 -5.65 8.85
C SER A 503 -5.67 -6.68 8.08
N ALA A 504 -6.95 -6.40 7.82
CA ALA A 504 -7.79 -7.29 7.02
C ALA A 504 -7.37 -7.31 5.55
N LEU A 505 -7.02 -6.14 4.98
CA LEU A 505 -6.44 -6.06 3.64
C LEU A 505 -5.15 -6.88 3.55
N ALA A 506 -4.24 -6.71 4.50
CA ALA A 506 -2.98 -7.43 4.57
C ALA A 506 -3.21 -8.96 4.59
N GLU A 507 -4.14 -9.43 5.42
CA GLU A 507 -4.50 -10.86 5.46
C GLU A 507 -5.05 -11.36 4.12
N ASN A 508 -5.91 -10.58 3.46
CA ASN A 508 -6.45 -10.96 2.14
C ASN A 508 -5.39 -11.10 1.04
N VAL A 509 -4.38 -10.23 1.05
CA VAL A 509 -3.37 -10.17 -0.03
C VAL A 509 -2.14 -11.04 0.25
N TRP A 510 -1.98 -11.51 1.48
CA TRP A 510 -0.84 -12.32 1.91
C TRP A 510 -1.21 -13.76 2.21
N SER A 511 -2.21 -13.99 3.05
CA SER A 511 -2.48 -15.31 3.61
C SER A 511 -3.14 -16.26 2.60
N PRO A 512 -2.91 -17.57 2.71
CA PRO A 512 -3.63 -18.56 1.92
C PRO A 512 -5.14 -18.48 2.15
N LEU A 513 -5.92 -18.71 1.09
CA LEU A 513 -7.37 -18.56 1.12
C LEU A 513 -8.02 -19.53 2.12
N GLU A 514 -7.52 -20.76 2.16
CA GLU A 514 -7.97 -21.85 3.02
C GLU A 514 -7.75 -21.59 4.52
N LYS A 515 -6.91 -20.61 4.87
CA LYS A 515 -6.66 -20.19 6.25
C LYS A 515 -7.53 -19.02 6.71
N LYS A 516 -8.38 -18.46 5.84
CA LYS A 516 -9.30 -17.38 6.25
C LYS A 516 -10.29 -17.91 7.28
N ASP A 517 -10.21 -17.35 8.47
CA ASP A 517 -11.09 -17.64 9.60
C ASP A 517 -11.34 -16.32 10.35
N TRP A 518 -12.58 -15.84 10.27
CA TRP A 518 -12.97 -14.58 10.90
C TRP A 518 -12.77 -14.60 12.41
N ILE A 519 -13.10 -15.70 13.10
CA ILE A 519 -13.02 -15.82 14.55
C ILE A 519 -11.55 -15.81 14.98
N ASN A 520 -10.68 -16.51 14.25
CA ASN A 520 -9.25 -16.43 14.52
C ASN A 520 -8.71 -15.02 14.25
N PHE A 521 -9.09 -14.40 13.13
CA PHE A 521 -8.67 -13.05 12.78
C PHE A 521 -9.06 -12.01 13.84
N THR A 522 -10.30 -12.02 14.34
CA THR A 522 -10.75 -11.07 15.38
C THR A 522 -9.93 -11.19 16.67
N ARG A 523 -9.59 -12.41 17.09
CA ARG A 523 -8.69 -12.63 18.24
C ARG A 523 -7.29 -12.03 18.02
N LYS A 524 -6.75 -12.14 16.81
CA LYS A 524 -5.44 -11.55 16.49
C LYS A 524 -5.52 -10.02 16.42
N VAL A 525 -6.65 -9.48 15.98
CA VAL A 525 -6.91 -8.04 15.92
C VAL A 525 -6.91 -7.41 17.32
N GLU A 526 -7.40 -8.09 18.35
CA GLU A 526 -7.31 -7.59 19.73
C GLU A 526 -5.85 -7.29 20.13
N MET A 527 -4.91 -8.20 19.86
CA MET A 527 -3.48 -7.97 20.09
C MET A 527 -2.90 -6.91 19.14
N GLN A 528 -3.44 -6.77 17.94
CA GLN A 528 -3.02 -5.74 16.99
C GLN A 528 -3.32 -4.33 17.52
N PHE A 529 -4.41 -4.13 18.27
CA PHE A 529 -4.68 -2.85 18.92
C PHE A 529 -3.59 -2.46 19.93
N GLU A 530 -3.04 -3.41 20.69
CA GLU A 530 -1.90 -3.13 21.57
C GLU A 530 -0.66 -2.67 20.79
N ARG A 531 -0.43 -3.25 19.60
CA ARG A 531 0.66 -2.78 18.72
C ARG A 531 0.42 -1.37 18.21
N TYR A 532 -0.82 -1.03 17.85
CA TYR A 532 -1.15 0.34 17.46
C TYR A 532 -0.90 1.34 18.59
N GLU A 533 -1.16 0.97 19.84
CA GLU A 533 -0.84 1.78 21.01
C GLU A 533 0.67 1.94 21.18
N LEU A 534 1.44 0.85 21.05
CA LEU A 534 2.90 0.88 21.10
C LEU A 534 3.48 1.83 20.02
N TRP A 535 2.90 1.82 18.82
CA TRP A 535 3.30 2.70 17.72
C TRP A 535 2.80 4.13 17.87
N GLY A 536 1.94 4.41 18.86
CA GLY A 536 1.29 5.71 19.02
C GLY A 536 0.38 6.09 17.85
N ALA A 537 -0.18 5.10 17.14
CA ALA A 537 -1.09 5.31 16.02
C ALA A 537 -2.52 5.55 16.53
N ARG A 538 -3.29 6.40 15.84
CA ARG A 538 -4.75 6.45 16.04
C ARG A 538 -5.44 5.35 15.25
N TYR A 539 -6.57 4.88 15.77
CA TYR A 539 -7.34 3.78 15.17
C TYR A 539 -8.82 3.92 15.52
N SER A 540 -9.68 3.27 14.73
CA SER A 540 -11.09 3.17 15.04
C SER A 540 -11.35 2.06 16.07
N GLU A 541 -12.14 2.36 17.10
CA GLU A 541 -12.68 1.37 18.04
C GLU A 541 -14.02 0.78 17.57
N ALA A 542 -14.45 1.05 16.32
CA ALA A 542 -15.72 0.56 15.79
C ALA A 542 -15.82 -0.97 15.86
N PHE A 543 -14.70 -1.67 15.63
CA PHE A 543 -14.55 -3.11 15.78
C PHE A 543 -15.14 -3.64 17.10
N PHE A 544 -14.68 -3.13 18.25
CA PHE A 544 -15.10 -3.60 19.58
C PHE A 544 -16.62 -3.49 19.77
N ARG A 545 -17.21 -2.40 19.29
CA ARG A 545 -18.67 -2.20 19.34
C ARG A 545 -19.43 -3.14 18.41
N THR A 546 -18.90 -3.38 17.20
CA THR A 546 -19.59 -4.23 16.22
C THR A 546 -19.49 -5.72 16.53
N GLN A 547 -18.46 -6.14 17.27
CA GLN A 547 -18.25 -7.55 17.63
C GLN A 547 -18.67 -7.87 19.07
N ASP A 548 -19.19 -6.88 19.82
CA ASP A 548 -19.55 -7.00 21.24
C ASP A 548 -18.39 -7.53 22.10
N ILE A 549 -17.17 -7.05 21.81
CA ILE A 549 -15.94 -7.43 22.52
C ILE A 549 -15.62 -6.35 23.55
N GLU A 550 -15.57 -6.72 24.82
CA GLU A 550 -15.11 -5.82 25.88
C GLU A 550 -13.60 -5.60 25.77
N ARG A 551 -13.20 -4.33 25.61
CA ARG A 551 -11.80 -3.97 25.52
C ARG A 551 -11.14 -4.02 26.90
N LYS A 552 -10.28 -5.02 27.13
CA LYS A 552 -9.41 -5.06 28.31
C LYS A 552 -8.33 -3.98 28.15
N ARG A 553 -8.39 -2.93 28.97
CA ARG A 553 -7.41 -1.84 29.01
C ARG A 553 -6.31 -2.13 30.02
#